data_AF-Q8GAN0-F1
#
_entry.id   AF-Q8GAN0-F1
#
_cell.length_a   1.000
_cell.length_b   1.000
_cell.length_c   1.000
_cell.angle_alpha   90.00
_cell.angle_beta   90.00
_cell.angle_gamma   90.00
#
_symmetry.space_group_name_H-M   'P 1'
#
loop_
_entity.id
_entity.type
_entity.pdbx_description
1 polymer ?
#
loop_
_entity_poly.entity_id
_entity_poly.type
_entity_poly.pdbx_seq_one_letter_code
_entity_poly.pdbx_strand_id
1 'polypeptide(L)'
;MRQSLMIASRIAETLARHRQEAQRRQHHLDSQAAHEAQARLAAERSSARAVLAPVEKDQWWDKAQPSDIAAAHTVAEAWKDHDPTALAASEKIRQEVLTRYGIDTLDVGPDPVYLESGIHAITTEQARQEALARAQEEARKAASEHEKAMQLLAAARAEELRAQAAKLAPEMERHQVPVEYLANPELTQALRRAHNAKTPKALEVADSEIKERMFLIGKDGISGPDIDQLKKEINANINGAGERHFKDPAFVDAATKLHEAKLLAEGGFTGDQWSTQEQRYERAEKELFAHLEDVGREIERRVTGNDSDRLKDQSLKTETAARAGYGSAEHHEKFAESLADTGANETHIQGRLAAARSEGTHPNAAVTVEKAAKARRTRGGAAAGAERSRSGPSR
;
A
#
# COMPACT_ATOMS: atom_id res chain seq x y z
N MET A 1 3.45 47.31 -105.61
CA MET A 1 4.44 47.19 -104.50
C MET A 1 4.23 48.13 -103.30
N ARG A 2 3.39 49.18 -103.35
CA ARG A 2 3.09 50.01 -102.15
C ARG A 2 2.01 49.43 -101.21
N GLN A 3 1.21 48.48 -101.67
CA GLN A 3 0.11 47.88 -100.90
C GLN A 3 0.53 46.69 -100.00
N SER A 4 1.61 45.98 -100.33
CA SER A 4 2.11 44.83 -99.56
C SER A 4 2.92 45.22 -98.30
N LEU A 5 3.56 46.39 -98.29
CA LEU A 5 4.32 46.90 -97.15
C LEU A 5 3.41 47.40 -96.00
N MET A 6 2.21 47.91 -96.29
CA MET A 6 1.26 48.33 -95.25
C MET A 6 0.69 47.14 -94.48
N ILE A 7 0.43 46.02 -95.15
CA ILE A 7 -0.13 44.80 -94.54
C ILE A 7 0.89 44.16 -93.59
N ALA A 8 2.18 44.13 -93.97
CA ALA A 8 3.26 43.62 -93.11
C ALA A 8 3.48 44.48 -91.84
N SER A 9 3.36 45.80 -91.93
CA SER A 9 3.50 46.69 -90.76
C SER A 9 2.38 46.49 -89.74
N ARG A 10 1.14 46.25 -90.19
CA ARG A 10 -0.02 46.05 -89.32
C ARG A 10 0.06 44.72 -88.57
N ILE A 11 0.61 43.67 -89.18
CA ILE A 11 0.85 42.37 -88.54
C ILE A 11 1.97 42.48 -87.47
N ALA A 12 3.07 43.19 -87.78
CA ALA A 12 4.14 43.44 -86.83
C ALA A 12 3.68 44.28 -85.62
N GLU A 13 2.84 45.30 -85.87
CA GLU A 13 2.23 46.12 -84.83
C GLU A 13 1.26 45.33 -83.94
N THR A 14 0.43 44.45 -84.52
CA THR A 14 -0.46 43.58 -83.73
C THR A 14 0.31 42.57 -82.87
N LEU A 15 1.42 42.02 -83.37
CA LEU A 15 2.25 41.10 -82.61
C LEU A 15 2.98 41.80 -81.45
N ALA A 16 3.46 43.02 -81.67
CA ALA A 16 4.06 43.84 -80.62
C ALA A 16 3.04 44.20 -79.53
N ARG A 17 1.82 44.56 -79.90
CA ARG A 17 0.71 44.83 -78.97
C ARG A 17 0.33 43.59 -78.16
N HIS A 18 0.22 42.42 -78.80
CA HIS A 18 -0.07 41.16 -78.10
C HIS A 18 1.02 40.78 -77.09
N ARG A 19 2.30 40.95 -77.43
CA ARG A 19 3.41 40.71 -76.48
C ARG A 19 3.38 41.70 -75.31
N GLN A 20 3.10 42.97 -75.58
CA GLN A 20 2.97 44.00 -74.55
C GLN A 20 1.77 43.74 -73.63
N GLU A 21 0.63 43.31 -74.18
CA GLU A 21 -0.55 42.91 -73.41
C GLU A 21 -0.27 41.65 -72.57
N ALA A 22 0.43 40.66 -73.11
CA ALA A 22 0.84 39.47 -72.37
C ALA A 22 1.77 39.81 -71.20
N GLN A 23 2.75 40.70 -71.41
CA GLN A 23 3.64 41.19 -70.34
C GLN A 23 2.87 41.95 -69.26
N ARG A 24 1.91 42.82 -69.64
CA ARG A 24 1.05 43.53 -68.67
C ARG A 24 0.19 42.59 -67.86
N ARG A 25 -0.39 41.56 -68.50
CA ARG A 25 -1.15 40.51 -67.81
C ARG A 25 -0.26 39.76 -66.82
N GLN A 26 0.95 39.37 -67.23
CA GLN A 26 1.90 38.70 -66.34
C GLN A 26 2.27 39.58 -65.14
N HIS A 27 2.65 40.84 -65.35
CA HIS A 27 2.95 41.77 -64.26
C HIS A 27 1.77 42.00 -63.33
N HIS A 28 0.54 42.04 -63.86
CA HIS A 28 -0.65 42.16 -63.04
C HIS A 28 -0.86 40.91 -62.16
N LEU A 29 -0.72 39.72 -62.73
CA LEU A 29 -0.79 38.45 -62.00
C LEU A 29 0.30 38.37 -60.93
N ASP A 30 1.54 38.72 -61.26
CA ASP A 30 2.66 38.72 -60.30
C ASP A 30 2.42 39.73 -59.18
N SER A 31 1.92 40.93 -59.50
CA SER A 31 1.59 41.96 -58.50
C SER A 31 0.45 41.51 -57.56
N GLN A 32 -0.59 40.86 -58.10
CA GLN A 32 -1.70 40.32 -57.33
C GLN A 32 -1.22 39.18 -56.43
N ALA A 33 -0.44 38.24 -56.96
CA ALA A 33 0.16 37.16 -56.18
C ALA A 33 1.05 37.70 -55.05
N ALA A 34 1.84 38.74 -55.28
CA ALA A 34 2.64 39.39 -54.25
C ALA A 34 1.78 40.05 -53.17
N HIS A 35 0.69 40.73 -53.54
CA HIS A 35 -0.23 41.34 -52.57
C HIS A 35 -0.96 40.28 -51.74
N GLU A 36 -1.42 39.19 -52.36
CA GLU A 36 -2.06 38.08 -51.65
C GLU A 36 -1.09 37.40 -50.68
N ALA A 37 0.16 37.17 -51.09
CA ALA A 37 1.19 36.61 -50.23
C ALA A 37 1.48 37.54 -49.02
N GLN A 38 1.60 38.85 -49.25
CA GLN A 38 1.79 39.83 -48.18
C GLN A 38 0.59 39.88 -47.22
N ALA A 39 -0.64 39.83 -47.75
CA ALA A 39 -1.85 39.81 -46.93
C ALA A 39 -1.92 38.57 -46.04
N ARG A 40 -1.53 37.39 -46.55
CA ARG A 40 -1.45 36.16 -45.76
C ARG A 40 -0.41 36.26 -44.66
N LEU A 41 0.81 36.71 -44.97
CA LEU A 41 1.88 36.91 -43.97
C LEU A 41 1.48 37.93 -42.89
N ALA A 42 0.81 39.02 -43.27
CA ALA A 42 0.32 40.01 -42.32
C ALA A 42 -0.76 39.43 -41.40
N ALA A 43 -1.66 38.60 -41.94
CA ALA A 43 -2.68 37.90 -41.15
C ALA A 43 -2.04 36.91 -40.17
N GLU A 44 -1.10 36.09 -40.63
CA GLU A 44 -0.35 35.13 -39.79
C GLU A 44 0.46 35.83 -38.69
N ARG A 45 1.09 36.97 -38.99
CA ARG A 45 1.77 37.79 -37.98
C ARG A 45 0.80 38.35 -36.94
N SER A 46 -0.38 38.79 -37.37
CA SER A 46 -1.41 39.33 -36.47
C SER A 46 -1.95 38.26 -35.52
N SER A 47 -2.11 37.01 -35.99
CA SER A 47 -2.54 35.90 -35.13
C SER A 47 -1.44 35.49 -34.15
N ALA A 48 -0.17 35.45 -34.58
CA ALA A 48 0.96 35.21 -33.70
C ALA A 48 1.03 36.24 -32.56
N ARG A 49 0.87 37.53 -32.88
CA ARG A 49 0.82 38.62 -31.88
C ARG A 49 -0.33 38.47 -30.89
N ALA A 50 -1.50 38.02 -31.34
CA ALA A 50 -2.63 37.81 -30.46
C ALA A 50 -2.37 36.72 -29.43
N VAL A 51 -1.67 35.64 -29.81
CA VAL A 51 -1.26 34.56 -28.91
C VAL A 51 -0.21 35.03 -27.90
N LEU A 52 0.71 35.91 -28.31
CA LEU A 52 1.79 36.40 -27.44
C LEU A 52 1.40 37.58 -26.56
N ALA A 53 0.30 38.28 -26.86
CA ALA A 53 -0.14 39.45 -26.09
C ALA A 53 -0.35 39.20 -24.57
N PRO A 54 -0.81 38.03 -24.10
CA PRO A 54 -0.93 37.73 -22.67
C PRO A 54 0.41 37.57 -21.95
N VAL A 55 1.47 37.12 -22.64
CA VAL A 55 2.82 36.88 -22.08
C VAL A 55 3.39 38.12 -21.42
N GLU A 56 3.01 39.30 -21.91
CA GLU A 56 3.45 40.57 -21.35
C GLU A 56 2.85 40.89 -19.97
N LYS A 57 1.80 40.19 -19.55
CA LYS A 57 1.07 40.46 -18.32
C LYS A 57 1.47 39.50 -17.21
N ASP A 58 1.90 40.01 -16.07
CA ASP A 58 2.30 39.19 -14.91
C ASP A 58 1.17 38.26 -14.42
N GLN A 59 -0.08 38.75 -14.45
CA GLN A 59 -1.26 37.96 -14.06
C GLN A 59 -1.50 36.72 -14.93
N TRP A 60 -0.98 36.71 -16.17
CA TRP A 60 -1.05 35.52 -17.01
C TRP A 60 -0.13 34.43 -16.45
N TRP A 61 1.11 34.78 -16.08
CA TRP A 61 2.08 33.85 -15.52
C TRP A 61 1.65 33.21 -14.19
N ASP A 62 0.79 33.88 -13.42
CA ASP A 62 0.25 33.32 -12.17
C ASP A 62 -0.81 32.23 -12.40
N LYS A 63 -1.38 32.16 -13.62
CA LYS A 63 -2.48 31.25 -13.96
C LYS A 63 -2.15 30.33 -15.14
N ALA A 64 -1.12 30.66 -15.91
CA ALA A 64 -0.72 29.93 -17.10
C ALA A 64 -0.41 28.49 -16.75
N GLN A 65 -0.99 27.56 -17.50
CA GLN A 65 -0.65 26.16 -17.40
C GLN A 65 0.66 25.88 -18.14
N PRO A 66 1.38 24.77 -17.82
CA PRO A 66 2.58 24.38 -18.56
C PRO A 66 2.39 24.35 -20.08
N SER A 67 1.22 23.89 -20.53
CA SER A 67 0.83 23.87 -21.95
C SER A 67 0.69 25.27 -22.57
N ASP A 68 0.18 26.24 -21.83
CA ASP A 68 0.01 27.62 -22.31
C ASP A 68 1.38 28.28 -22.52
N ILE A 69 2.32 28.01 -21.61
CA ILE A 69 3.70 28.51 -21.67
C ILE A 69 4.42 27.88 -22.85
N ALA A 70 4.31 26.56 -23.05
CA ALA A 70 4.91 25.85 -24.17
C ALA A 70 4.35 26.30 -25.54
N ALA A 71 3.03 26.52 -25.63
CA ALA A 71 2.39 27.04 -26.83
C ALA A 71 2.87 28.46 -27.17
N ALA A 72 2.93 29.35 -26.18
CA ALA A 72 3.45 30.70 -26.36
C ALA A 72 4.93 30.70 -26.76
N HIS A 73 5.74 29.82 -26.15
CA HIS A 73 7.16 29.65 -26.50
C HIS A 73 7.32 29.24 -27.97
N THR A 74 6.54 28.26 -28.43
CA THR A 74 6.59 27.78 -29.82
C THR A 74 6.28 28.90 -30.83
N VAL A 75 5.24 29.69 -30.55
CA VAL A 75 4.85 30.81 -31.41
C VAL A 75 5.90 31.92 -31.39
N ALA A 76 6.46 32.24 -30.23
CA ALA A 76 7.52 33.23 -30.12
C ALA A 76 8.77 32.80 -30.90
N GLU A 77 9.17 31.54 -30.75
CA GLU A 77 10.37 30.98 -31.38
C GLU A 77 10.25 30.87 -32.90
N ALA A 78 9.05 30.57 -33.43
CA ALA A 78 8.79 30.54 -34.86
C ALA A 78 8.83 31.93 -35.52
N TRP A 79 8.50 33.00 -34.79
CA TRP A 79 8.35 34.35 -35.33
C TRP A 79 9.45 35.34 -34.91
N LYS A 80 10.33 35.00 -33.98
CA LYS A 80 11.32 35.94 -33.41
C LYS A 80 12.23 36.61 -34.45
N ASP A 81 12.57 35.92 -35.54
CA ASP A 81 13.43 36.46 -36.60
C ASP A 81 12.69 37.42 -37.56
N HIS A 82 11.35 37.40 -37.53
CA HIS A 82 10.48 38.12 -38.47
C HIS A 82 9.61 39.20 -37.81
N ASP A 83 9.45 39.17 -36.48
CA ASP A 83 8.66 40.14 -35.71
C ASP A 83 9.34 40.54 -34.38
N PRO A 84 9.68 41.82 -34.16
CA PRO A 84 10.27 42.28 -32.90
C PRO A 84 9.39 42.04 -31.67
N THR A 85 8.06 41.98 -31.81
CA THR A 85 7.17 41.65 -30.69
C THR A 85 7.33 40.18 -30.27
N ALA A 86 7.56 39.28 -31.24
CA ALA A 86 7.79 37.87 -30.95
C ALA A 86 9.17 37.64 -30.30
N LEU A 87 10.19 38.42 -30.70
CA LEU A 87 11.50 38.42 -30.05
C LEU A 87 11.40 38.82 -28.57
N ALA A 88 10.72 39.93 -28.27
CA ALA A 88 10.52 40.39 -26.89
C ALA A 88 9.76 39.34 -26.04
N ALA A 89 8.73 38.71 -26.62
CA ALA A 89 8.00 37.64 -25.96
C ALA A 89 8.88 36.41 -25.70
N SER A 90 9.75 36.00 -26.64
CA SER A 90 10.69 34.88 -26.46
C SER A 90 11.66 35.15 -25.30
N GLU A 91 12.24 36.35 -25.23
CA GLU A 91 13.14 36.75 -24.14
C GLU A 91 12.44 36.75 -22.78
N LYS A 92 11.21 37.28 -22.72
CA LYS A 92 10.40 37.30 -21.50
C LYS A 92 10.02 35.88 -21.04
N ILE A 93 9.61 35.03 -21.98
CA ILE A 93 9.29 33.63 -21.67
C ILE A 93 10.50 32.92 -21.08
N ARG A 94 11.67 33.09 -21.69
CA ARG A 94 12.91 32.52 -21.17
C ARG A 94 13.20 32.98 -19.74
N GLN A 95 13.10 34.29 -19.49
CA GLN A 95 13.37 34.85 -18.17
C GLN A 95 12.41 34.33 -17.09
N GLU A 96 11.11 34.30 -17.38
CA GLU A 96 10.09 33.84 -16.44
C GLU A 96 10.20 32.34 -16.19
N VAL A 97 10.45 31.54 -17.23
CA VAL A 97 10.64 30.09 -17.10
C VAL A 97 11.88 29.77 -16.26
N LEU A 98 12.99 30.48 -16.51
CA LEU A 98 14.21 30.32 -15.71
C LEU A 98 13.99 30.77 -14.27
N THR A 99 13.29 31.88 -14.03
CA THR A 99 13.08 32.43 -12.69
C THR A 99 12.14 31.56 -11.86
N ARG A 100 11.03 31.09 -12.44
CA ARG A 100 9.97 30.35 -11.73
C ARG A 100 10.26 28.85 -11.64
N TYR A 101 10.86 28.29 -12.69
CA TYR A 101 11.06 26.85 -12.80
C TYR A 101 12.54 26.44 -12.91
N GLY A 102 13.48 27.38 -13.04
CA GLY A 102 14.91 27.04 -13.14
C GLY A 102 15.30 26.36 -14.46
N ILE A 103 14.44 26.42 -15.49
CA ILE A 103 14.68 25.83 -16.81
C ILE A 103 15.16 26.93 -17.75
N ASP A 104 16.34 26.77 -18.36
CA ASP A 104 16.74 27.64 -19.47
C ASP A 104 16.12 27.11 -20.77
N THR A 105 15.29 27.91 -21.43
CA THR A 105 14.64 27.51 -22.69
C THR A 105 15.64 27.34 -23.84
N LEU A 106 16.85 27.90 -23.73
CA LEU A 106 17.93 27.68 -24.70
C LEU A 106 18.43 26.23 -24.71
N ASP A 107 18.45 25.57 -23.55
CA ASP A 107 18.89 24.18 -23.42
C ASP A 107 17.84 23.19 -23.95
N VAL A 108 16.58 23.62 -23.93
CA VAL A 108 15.41 22.84 -24.40
C VAL A 108 15.21 22.96 -25.91
N GLY A 109 15.59 24.10 -26.50
CA GLY A 109 15.34 24.39 -27.92
C GLY A 109 13.84 24.58 -28.21
N PRO A 110 13.42 24.53 -29.49
CA PRO A 110 12.05 24.83 -29.90
C PRO A 110 11.04 23.72 -29.58
N ASP A 111 11.39 22.69 -28.80
CA ASP A 111 10.50 21.55 -28.49
C ASP A 111 9.49 21.92 -27.38
N PRO A 112 8.18 22.10 -27.72
CA PRO A 112 7.18 22.42 -26.71
C PRO A 112 6.93 21.29 -25.72
N VAL A 113 7.07 20.03 -26.15
CA VAL A 113 6.71 18.88 -25.32
C VAL A 113 7.69 18.73 -24.17
N TYR A 114 8.98 18.95 -24.45
CA TYR A 114 10.01 18.90 -23.42
C TYR A 114 9.86 20.05 -22.42
N LEU A 115 9.60 21.27 -22.89
CA LEU A 115 9.39 22.43 -22.02
C LEU A 115 8.17 22.25 -21.11
N GLU A 116 7.03 21.80 -21.68
CA GLU A 116 5.82 21.51 -20.93
C GLU A 116 6.06 20.43 -19.87
N SER A 117 6.71 19.33 -20.25
CA SER A 117 7.03 18.23 -19.35
C SER A 117 7.95 18.67 -18.20
N GLY A 118 8.97 19.47 -18.49
CA GLY A 118 9.89 20.01 -17.48
C GLY A 118 9.18 20.89 -16.46
N ILE A 119 8.34 21.83 -16.92
CA ILE A 119 7.56 22.70 -16.03
C ILE A 119 6.57 21.85 -15.19
N HIS A 120 5.91 20.86 -15.80
CA HIS A 120 4.98 19.97 -15.10
C HIS A 120 5.67 19.13 -14.01
N ALA A 121 6.87 18.62 -14.28
CA ALA A 121 7.64 17.86 -13.30
C ALA A 121 8.01 18.69 -12.07
N ILE A 122 8.47 19.92 -12.28
CA ILE A 122 8.91 20.83 -11.21
C ILE A 122 7.72 21.28 -10.35
N THR A 123 6.62 21.69 -10.98
CA THR A 123 5.40 22.10 -10.26
C THR A 123 4.84 20.96 -9.41
N THR A 124 4.83 19.73 -9.95
CA THR A 124 4.36 18.54 -9.21
C THR A 124 5.27 18.22 -8.02
N GLU A 125 6.58 18.32 -8.20
CA GLU A 125 7.54 18.06 -7.11
C GLU A 125 7.44 19.12 -6.01
N GLN A 126 7.31 20.39 -6.36
CA GLN A 126 7.06 21.46 -5.39
C GLN A 126 5.77 21.21 -4.58
N ALA A 127 4.68 20.84 -5.25
CA ALA A 127 3.43 20.51 -4.58
C ALA A 127 3.56 19.32 -3.61
N ARG A 128 4.35 18.29 -3.98
CA ARG A 128 4.66 17.17 -3.07
C ARG A 128 5.46 17.62 -1.87
N GLN A 129 6.48 18.46 -2.06
CA GLN A 129 7.31 18.97 -0.97
C GLN A 129 6.50 19.81 0.01
N GLU A 130 5.62 20.69 -0.49
CA GLU A 130 4.71 21.46 0.36
C GLU A 130 3.74 20.55 1.13
N ALA A 131 3.16 19.53 0.49
CA ALA A 131 2.28 18.58 1.15
C ALA A 131 3.00 17.80 2.26
N LEU A 132 4.24 17.37 2.02
CA LEU A 132 5.08 16.72 3.03
C LEU A 132 5.41 17.67 4.19
N ALA A 133 5.75 18.92 3.92
CA ALA A 133 6.03 19.91 4.95
C ALA A 133 4.80 20.17 5.85
N ARG A 134 3.61 20.30 5.24
CA ARG A 134 2.34 20.45 5.99
C ARG A 134 2.04 19.23 6.86
N ALA A 135 2.19 18.02 6.31
CA ALA A 135 1.99 16.78 7.05
C ALA A 135 2.96 16.65 8.23
N GLN A 136 4.23 17.04 8.06
CA GLN A 136 5.21 17.07 9.15
C GLN A 136 4.85 18.07 10.24
N GLU A 137 4.34 19.26 9.87
CA GLU A 137 3.91 20.26 10.84
C GLU A 137 2.69 19.79 11.64
N GLU A 138 1.71 19.16 10.98
CA GLU A 138 0.55 18.56 11.64
C GLU A 138 0.96 17.43 12.59
N ALA A 139 1.88 16.54 12.17
CA ALA A 139 2.40 15.48 13.03
C ALA A 139 3.12 16.04 14.27
N ARG A 140 3.88 17.12 14.13
CA ARG A 140 4.52 17.80 15.28
C ARG A 140 3.51 18.42 16.23
N LYS A 141 2.46 19.06 15.70
CA LYS A 141 1.36 19.61 16.51
C LYS A 141 0.66 18.50 17.28
N ALA A 142 0.26 17.43 16.58
CA ALA A 142 -0.39 16.28 17.19
C ALA A 142 0.49 15.61 18.26
N ALA A 143 1.79 15.46 18.03
CA ALA A 143 2.72 14.94 19.03
C ALA A 143 2.79 15.84 20.27
N SER A 144 2.86 17.16 20.10
CA SER A 144 2.87 18.11 21.22
C SER A 144 1.56 18.11 22.02
N GLU A 145 0.42 17.92 21.35
CA GLU A 145 -0.89 17.80 21.98
C GLU A 145 -1.03 16.49 22.73
N HIS A 146 -0.56 15.39 22.15
CA HIS A 146 -0.52 14.10 22.81
C HIS A 146 0.35 14.14 24.06
N GLU A 147 1.53 14.76 24.01
CA GLU A 147 2.39 14.93 25.16
C GLU A 147 1.69 15.72 26.28
N LYS A 148 1.05 16.85 25.95
CA LYS A 148 0.26 17.63 26.91
C LYS A 148 -0.89 16.81 27.52
N ALA A 149 -1.59 16.04 26.70
CA ALA A 149 -2.66 15.16 27.18
C ALA A 149 -2.12 14.10 28.15
N MET A 150 -0.98 13.48 27.84
CA MET A 150 -0.31 12.52 28.72
C MET A 150 0.14 13.16 30.04
N GLN A 151 0.67 14.39 30.00
CA GLN A 151 1.03 15.14 31.21
C GLN A 151 -0.19 15.45 32.08
N LEU A 152 -1.32 15.86 31.48
CA LEU A 152 -2.57 16.10 32.21
C LEU A 152 -3.12 14.81 32.85
N LEU A 153 -3.08 13.69 32.12
CA LEU A 153 -3.48 12.38 32.66
C LEU A 153 -2.58 11.95 33.83
N ALA A 154 -1.27 12.14 33.71
CA ALA A 154 -0.32 11.83 34.78
C ALA A 154 -0.57 12.71 36.03
N ALA A 155 -0.80 14.01 35.84
CA ALA A 155 -1.14 14.93 36.92
C ALA A 155 -2.46 14.56 37.62
N ALA A 156 -3.50 14.21 36.84
CA ALA A 156 -4.78 13.77 37.36
C ALA A 156 -4.64 12.48 38.19
N ARG A 157 -3.87 11.50 37.69
CA ARG A 157 -3.59 10.25 38.42
C ARG A 157 -2.81 10.48 39.71
N ALA A 158 -1.83 11.39 39.70
CA ALA A 158 -1.09 11.75 40.91
C ALA A 158 -2.02 12.38 41.97
N GLU A 159 -2.95 13.24 41.55
CA GLU A 159 -3.93 13.84 42.46
C GLU A 159 -4.93 12.83 42.99
N GLU A 160 -5.37 11.87 42.15
CA GLU A 160 -6.21 10.76 42.60
C GLU A 160 -5.51 9.93 43.68
N LEU A 161 -4.24 9.56 43.48
CA LEU A 161 -3.46 8.82 44.47
C LEU A 161 -3.31 9.59 45.78
N ARG A 162 -3.09 10.92 45.73
CA ARG A 162 -3.06 11.76 46.94
C ARG A 162 -4.40 11.77 47.67
N ALA A 163 -5.51 11.90 46.95
CA ALA A 163 -6.84 11.87 47.54
C ALA A 163 -7.15 10.51 48.16
N GLN A 164 -6.69 9.41 47.55
CA GLN A 164 -6.82 8.06 48.10
C GLN A 164 -5.95 7.88 49.36
N ALA A 165 -4.70 8.34 49.33
CA ALA A 165 -3.80 8.29 50.48
C ALA A 165 -4.36 9.05 51.68
N ALA A 166 -4.94 10.23 51.46
CA ALA A 166 -5.58 11.01 52.54
C ALA A 166 -6.75 10.26 53.20
N LYS A 167 -7.55 9.52 52.42
CA LYS A 167 -8.68 8.73 52.94
C LYS A 167 -8.22 7.49 53.72
N LEU A 168 -7.15 6.85 53.26
CA LEU A 168 -6.63 5.60 53.81
C LEU A 168 -5.47 5.80 54.79
N ALA A 169 -5.14 7.05 55.13
CA ALA A 169 -3.99 7.41 55.95
C ALA A 169 -3.86 6.61 57.26
N PRO A 170 -4.93 6.35 58.03
CA PRO A 170 -4.80 5.56 59.27
C PRO A 170 -4.31 4.13 59.03
N GLU A 171 -4.82 3.46 57.99
CA GLU A 171 -4.42 2.09 57.67
C GLU A 171 -3.02 2.05 57.04
N MET A 172 -2.70 3.05 56.21
CA MET A 172 -1.37 3.17 55.61
C MET A 172 -0.29 3.41 56.67
N GLU A 173 -0.54 4.27 57.65
CA GLU A 173 0.40 4.53 58.74
C GLU A 173 0.58 3.28 59.61
N ARG A 174 -0.52 2.60 59.94
CA ARG A 174 -0.51 1.35 60.72
C ARG A 174 0.32 0.25 60.08
N HIS A 175 0.24 0.10 58.76
CA HIS A 175 0.95 -0.94 58.00
C HIS A 175 2.23 -0.44 57.31
N GLN A 176 2.60 0.82 57.49
CA GLN A 176 3.75 1.47 56.86
C GLN A 176 3.75 1.35 55.32
N VAL A 177 2.58 1.57 54.71
CA VAL A 177 2.39 1.46 53.26
C VAL A 177 2.88 2.73 52.55
N PRO A 178 3.84 2.64 51.61
CA PRO A 178 4.23 3.76 50.77
C PRO A 178 3.08 4.23 49.87
N VAL A 179 3.00 5.54 49.59
CA VAL A 179 1.93 6.12 48.75
C VAL A 179 1.96 5.54 47.33
N GLU A 180 3.15 5.21 46.83
CA GLU A 180 3.34 4.62 45.50
C GLU A 180 2.63 3.28 45.36
N TYR A 181 2.50 2.51 46.45
CA TYR A 181 1.89 1.19 46.42
C TYR A 181 0.37 1.25 46.23
N LEU A 182 -0.26 2.41 46.41
CA LEU A 182 -1.68 2.62 46.06
C LEU A 182 -1.94 2.52 44.56
N ALA A 183 -0.91 2.53 43.72
CA ALA A 183 -1.07 2.20 42.31
C ALA A 183 -1.41 0.71 42.08
N ASN A 184 -1.22 -0.16 43.09
CA ASN A 184 -1.72 -1.53 43.08
C ASN A 184 -3.21 -1.56 43.54
N PRO A 185 -4.14 -2.03 42.68
CA PRO A 185 -5.57 -1.97 42.98
C PRO A 185 -5.98 -2.95 44.10
N GLU A 186 -5.31 -4.10 44.22
CA GLU A 186 -5.64 -5.13 45.20
C GLU A 186 -5.24 -4.70 46.60
N LEU A 187 -4.05 -4.12 46.77
CA LEU A 187 -3.62 -3.53 48.03
C LEU A 187 -4.55 -2.39 48.45
N THR A 188 -4.92 -1.52 47.51
CA THR A 188 -5.87 -0.43 47.76
C THR A 188 -7.23 -0.96 48.21
N GLN A 189 -7.69 -2.06 47.63
CA GLN A 189 -8.93 -2.72 48.04
C GLN A 189 -8.81 -3.33 49.44
N ALA A 190 -7.70 -3.98 49.77
CA ALA A 190 -7.43 -4.52 51.10
C ALA A 190 -7.41 -3.41 52.17
N LEU A 191 -6.75 -2.29 51.90
CA LEU A 191 -6.75 -1.09 52.76
C LEU A 191 -8.17 -0.52 52.96
N ARG A 192 -8.98 -0.46 51.89
CA ARG A 192 -10.39 -0.04 52.00
C ARG A 192 -11.22 -1.02 52.84
N ARG A 193 -10.95 -2.33 52.78
CA ARG A 193 -11.65 -3.32 53.62
C ARG A 193 -11.27 -3.14 55.09
N ALA A 194 -9.99 -2.94 55.40
CA ALA A 194 -9.52 -2.65 56.75
C ALA A 194 -10.17 -1.38 57.30
N HIS A 195 -10.13 -0.28 56.52
CA HIS A 195 -10.74 1.00 56.90
C HIS A 195 -12.24 0.91 57.20
N ASN A 196 -12.97 0.05 56.48
CA ASN A 196 -14.41 -0.12 56.66
C ASN A 196 -14.79 -1.25 57.63
N ALA A 197 -13.81 -1.95 58.21
CA ALA A 197 -14.07 -3.09 59.09
C ALA A 197 -14.71 -2.63 60.40
N LYS A 198 -15.90 -3.15 60.71
CA LYS A 198 -16.64 -2.82 61.94
C LYS A 198 -16.44 -3.82 63.08
N THR A 199 -15.75 -4.93 62.82
CA THR A 199 -15.52 -6.00 63.79
C THR A 199 -14.03 -6.34 63.86
N PRO A 200 -13.51 -6.74 65.03
CA PRO A 200 -12.11 -7.14 65.19
C PRO A 200 -11.72 -8.25 64.21
N LYS A 201 -12.60 -9.23 64.02
CA LYS A 201 -12.37 -10.36 63.11
C LYS A 201 -12.27 -9.92 61.64
N ALA A 202 -13.10 -8.96 61.21
CA ALA A 202 -13.01 -8.43 59.84
C ALA A 202 -11.73 -7.61 59.63
N LEU A 203 -11.28 -6.89 60.67
CA LEU A 203 -10.04 -6.14 60.65
C LEU A 203 -8.82 -7.07 60.54
N GLU A 204 -8.77 -8.16 61.31
CA GLU A 204 -7.70 -9.16 61.25
C GLU A 204 -7.54 -9.80 59.86
N VAL A 205 -8.66 -10.10 59.19
CA VAL A 205 -8.64 -10.65 57.83
C VAL A 205 -8.08 -9.63 56.85
N ALA A 206 -8.53 -8.37 56.91
CA ALA A 206 -8.04 -7.32 56.03
C ALA A 206 -6.56 -6.98 56.30
N ASP A 207 -6.13 -6.98 57.56
CA ASP A 207 -4.72 -6.79 57.93
C ASP A 207 -3.80 -7.89 57.40
N SER A 208 -4.29 -9.14 57.37
CA SER A 208 -3.55 -10.26 56.80
C SER A 208 -3.41 -10.11 55.28
N GLU A 209 -4.47 -9.71 54.60
CA GLU A 209 -4.47 -9.44 53.15
C GLU A 209 -3.52 -8.28 52.79
N ILE A 210 -3.48 -7.21 53.59
CA ILE A 210 -2.54 -6.09 53.39
C ILE A 210 -1.09 -6.58 53.45
N LYS A 211 -0.76 -7.45 54.43
CA LYS A 211 0.60 -8.01 54.57
C LYS A 211 0.98 -8.92 53.41
N GLU A 212 0.06 -9.77 52.95
CA GLU A 212 0.27 -10.61 51.76
C GLU A 212 0.57 -9.74 50.54
N ARG A 213 -0.25 -8.70 50.29
CA ARG A 213 -0.07 -7.80 49.14
C ARG A 213 1.20 -6.97 49.23
N MET A 214 1.57 -6.48 50.41
CA MET A 214 2.86 -5.79 50.62
C MET A 214 4.05 -6.70 50.34
N PHE A 215 3.98 -7.98 50.75
CA PHE A 215 5.04 -8.94 50.48
C PHE A 215 5.19 -9.21 48.98
N LEU A 216 4.09 -9.44 48.27
CA LEU A 216 4.09 -9.66 46.81
C LEU A 216 4.62 -8.45 46.05
N ILE A 217 4.19 -7.24 46.39
CA ILE A 217 4.73 -6.01 45.79
C ILE A 217 6.23 -5.88 46.04
N GLY A 218 6.72 -6.31 47.21
CA GLY A 218 8.15 -6.35 47.51
C GLY A 218 8.95 -7.36 46.67
N LYS A 219 8.29 -8.37 46.09
CA LYS A 219 8.91 -9.38 45.23
C LYS A 219 8.86 -9.01 43.75
N ASP A 220 7.66 -8.64 43.27
CA ASP A 220 7.40 -8.49 41.84
C ASP A 220 7.15 -7.03 41.42
N GLY A 221 7.14 -6.12 42.38
CA GLY A 221 6.79 -4.71 42.16
C GLY A 221 5.29 -4.46 42.16
N ILE A 222 4.92 -3.19 41.99
CA ILE A 222 3.53 -2.70 42.15
C ILE A 222 2.59 -3.32 41.10
N SER A 223 3.11 -3.63 39.91
CA SER A 223 2.35 -4.20 38.79
C SER A 223 2.22 -5.73 38.84
N GLY A 224 2.88 -6.40 39.78
CA GLY A 224 2.97 -7.86 39.81
C GLY A 224 4.00 -8.42 38.81
N PRO A 225 4.05 -9.75 38.64
CA PRO A 225 5.05 -10.42 37.82
C PRO A 225 4.88 -10.07 36.34
N ASP A 226 6.00 -9.89 35.64
CA ASP A 226 5.98 -9.67 34.20
C ASP A 226 5.67 -10.98 33.44
N ILE A 227 5.19 -10.84 32.20
CA ILE A 227 4.82 -11.99 31.37
C ILE A 227 6.01 -12.95 31.15
N ASP A 228 7.24 -12.44 31.10
CA ASP A 228 8.42 -13.27 30.83
C ASP A 228 8.86 -14.06 32.07
N GLN A 229 8.67 -13.51 33.28
CA GLN A 229 8.78 -14.21 34.55
C GLN A 229 7.77 -15.34 34.62
N LEU A 230 6.50 -15.06 34.31
CA LEU A 230 5.44 -16.07 34.28
C LEU A 230 5.76 -17.17 33.26
N LYS A 231 6.18 -16.81 32.03
CA LYS A 231 6.62 -17.80 31.04
C LYS A 231 7.72 -18.71 31.56
N LYS A 232 8.75 -18.12 32.17
CA LYS A 232 9.90 -18.86 32.67
C LYS A 232 9.49 -19.84 33.77
N GLU A 233 8.65 -19.41 34.70
CA GLU A 233 8.19 -20.27 35.78
C GLU A 233 7.24 -21.36 35.31
N ILE A 234 6.21 -21.00 34.53
CA ILE A 234 5.23 -21.97 34.04
C ILE A 234 5.91 -23.02 33.16
N ASN A 235 6.83 -22.63 32.26
CA ASN A 235 7.54 -23.60 31.43
C ASN A 235 8.52 -24.50 32.21
N ALA A 236 8.97 -24.09 33.39
CA ALA A 236 9.82 -24.92 34.23
C ALA A 236 9.01 -26.02 34.94
N ASN A 237 7.75 -25.75 35.26
CA ASN A 237 6.91 -26.64 36.09
C ASN A 237 5.83 -27.38 35.28
N ILE A 238 5.40 -26.82 34.15
CA ILE A 238 4.27 -27.29 33.35
C ILE A 238 4.68 -27.37 31.88
N ASN A 239 4.71 -28.60 31.37
CA ASN A 239 4.99 -28.84 29.95
C ASN A 239 3.75 -28.53 29.11
N GLY A 240 3.93 -27.77 28.01
CA GLY A 240 2.88 -27.53 27.01
C GLY A 240 2.36 -26.10 26.93
N ALA A 241 2.77 -25.20 27.83
CA ALA A 241 2.43 -23.78 27.73
C ALA A 241 3.25 -23.08 26.61
N GLY A 242 2.63 -22.83 25.47
CA GLY A 242 3.20 -22.02 24.39
C GLY A 242 2.87 -20.52 24.45
N GLU A 243 3.51 -19.71 23.58
CA GLU A 243 3.26 -18.26 23.46
C GLU A 243 1.78 -17.89 23.25
N ARG A 244 1.00 -18.79 22.64
CA ARG A 244 -0.43 -18.55 22.39
C ARG A 244 -1.24 -18.47 23.68
N HIS A 245 -0.84 -19.18 24.73
CA HIS A 245 -1.55 -19.17 26.02
C HIS A 245 -1.32 -17.86 26.78
N PHE A 246 -0.12 -17.29 26.70
CA PHE A 246 0.19 -15.97 27.29
C PHE A 246 -0.47 -14.79 26.57
N LYS A 247 -1.21 -15.03 25.48
CA LYS A 247 -2.10 -14.05 24.86
C LYS A 247 -3.52 -14.09 25.42
N ASP A 248 -3.88 -15.16 26.15
CA ASP A 248 -5.17 -15.27 26.85
C ASP A 248 -5.05 -14.62 28.24
N PRO A 249 -5.79 -13.53 28.51
CA PRO A 249 -5.77 -12.88 29.82
C PRO A 249 -6.16 -13.80 30.98
N ALA A 250 -7.05 -14.77 30.76
CA ALA A 250 -7.49 -15.69 31.81
C ALA A 250 -6.38 -16.68 32.19
N PHE A 251 -5.61 -17.15 31.20
CA PHE A 251 -4.42 -17.96 31.44
C PHE A 251 -3.34 -17.18 32.20
N VAL A 252 -3.09 -15.92 31.82
CA VAL A 252 -2.12 -15.06 32.52
C VAL A 252 -2.54 -14.78 33.96
N ASP A 253 -3.83 -14.55 34.21
CA ASP A 253 -4.39 -14.39 35.56
C ASP A 253 -4.22 -15.65 36.42
N ALA A 254 -4.54 -16.83 35.87
CA ALA A 254 -4.32 -18.10 36.57
C ALA A 254 -2.83 -18.36 36.86
N ALA A 255 -1.95 -18.06 35.91
CA ALA A 255 -0.50 -18.17 36.10
C ALA A 255 0.01 -17.20 37.18
N THR A 256 -0.52 -15.98 37.20
CA THR A 256 -0.20 -14.97 38.21
C THR A 256 -0.63 -15.44 39.60
N LYS A 257 -1.86 -15.94 39.76
CA LYS A 257 -2.34 -16.48 41.03
C LYS A 257 -1.52 -17.67 41.52
N LEU A 258 -1.07 -18.54 40.62
CA LEU A 258 -0.20 -19.67 40.96
C LEU A 258 1.16 -19.18 41.47
N HIS A 259 1.75 -18.21 40.77
CA HIS A 259 3.00 -17.55 41.14
C HIS A 259 2.90 -16.88 42.52
N GLU A 260 1.88 -16.05 42.72
CA GLU A 260 1.61 -15.40 44.01
C GLU A 260 1.41 -16.42 45.12
N ALA A 261 0.67 -17.50 44.84
CA ALA A 261 0.41 -18.52 45.83
C ALA A 261 1.70 -19.22 46.29
N LYS A 262 2.61 -19.47 45.35
CA LYS A 262 3.92 -20.03 45.65
C LYS A 262 4.78 -19.07 46.47
N LEU A 263 4.87 -17.80 46.06
CA LEU A 263 5.64 -16.79 46.79
C LEU A 263 5.14 -16.59 48.22
N LEU A 264 3.82 -16.56 48.42
CA LEU A 264 3.23 -16.45 49.75
C LEU A 264 3.55 -17.68 50.61
N ALA A 265 3.53 -18.89 50.04
CA ALA A 265 3.95 -20.10 50.76
C ALA A 265 5.43 -20.04 51.16
N GLU A 266 6.32 -19.61 50.26
CA GLU A 266 7.74 -19.39 50.54
C GLU A 266 7.97 -18.30 51.60
N GLY A 267 7.09 -17.29 51.64
CA GLY A 267 7.07 -16.24 52.65
C GLY A 267 6.51 -16.67 54.01
N GLY A 268 6.07 -17.92 54.16
CA GLY A 268 5.51 -18.45 55.41
C GLY A 268 4.07 -18.04 55.70
N PHE A 269 3.33 -17.54 54.69
CA PHE A 269 1.91 -17.24 54.82
C PHE A 269 1.08 -18.53 54.74
N THR A 270 0.14 -18.71 55.66
CA THR A 270 -0.67 -19.95 55.76
C THR A 270 -2.02 -19.86 55.03
N GLY A 271 -2.37 -18.69 54.50
CA GLY A 271 -3.70 -18.38 53.96
C GLY A 271 -4.67 -17.83 55.02
N ASP A 272 -5.92 -17.63 54.60
CA ASP A 272 -6.98 -17.05 55.44
C ASP A 272 -7.92 -18.13 56.00
N GLN A 273 -8.94 -17.70 56.75
CA GLN A 273 -9.94 -18.63 57.32
C GLN A 273 -10.80 -19.37 56.29
N TRP A 274 -10.79 -18.93 55.03
CA TRP A 274 -11.64 -19.46 53.96
C TRP A 274 -10.88 -20.33 52.96
N SER A 275 -9.56 -20.16 52.90
CA SER A 275 -8.67 -20.82 51.97
C SER A 275 -7.27 -20.93 52.54
N THR A 276 -6.80 -22.16 52.72
CA THR A 276 -5.38 -22.39 53.02
C THR A 276 -4.52 -22.04 51.81
N GLN A 277 -3.24 -21.80 52.04
CA GLN A 277 -2.32 -21.50 50.93
C GLN A 277 -2.26 -22.63 49.90
N GLU A 278 -2.33 -23.88 50.36
CA GLU A 278 -2.42 -25.07 49.52
C GLU A 278 -3.68 -25.06 48.64
N GLN A 279 -4.85 -24.72 49.20
CA GLN A 279 -6.09 -24.63 48.41
C GLN A 279 -6.05 -23.50 47.38
N ARG A 280 -5.38 -22.38 47.67
CA ARG A 280 -5.17 -21.29 46.71
C ARG A 280 -4.28 -21.75 45.55
N TYR A 281 -3.20 -22.48 45.86
CA TYR A 281 -2.31 -23.08 44.86
C TYR A 281 -3.06 -24.09 43.98
N GLU A 282 -3.76 -25.06 44.59
CA GLU A 282 -4.54 -26.09 43.87
C GLU A 282 -5.61 -25.48 42.95
N ARG A 283 -6.29 -24.43 43.41
CA ARG A 283 -7.29 -23.72 42.58
C ARG A 283 -6.62 -23.06 41.37
N ALA A 284 -5.53 -22.33 41.58
CA ALA A 284 -4.82 -21.65 40.50
C ALA A 284 -4.25 -22.65 39.50
N GLU A 285 -3.68 -23.76 39.98
CA GLU A 285 -3.19 -24.84 39.15
C GLU A 285 -4.31 -25.47 38.31
N LYS A 286 -5.46 -25.75 38.92
CA LYS A 286 -6.63 -26.28 38.23
C LYS A 286 -7.16 -25.34 37.14
N GLU A 287 -7.23 -24.04 37.43
CA GLU A 287 -7.63 -23.03 36.44
C GLU A 287 -6.64 -22.98 35.27
N LEU A 288 -5.33 -22.99 35.57
CA LEU A 288 -4.28 -22.98 34.57
C LEU A 288 -4.35 -24.20 33.64
N PHE A 289 -4.56 -25.40 34.20
CA PHE A 289 -4.73 -26.63 33.41
C PHE A 289 -6.00 -26.62 32.56
N ALA A 290 -7.11 -26.07 33.06
CA ALA A 290 -8.33 -25.94 32.27
C ALA A 290 -8.09 -25.10 31.00
N HIS A 291 -7.35 -24.00 31.12
CA HIS A 291 -6.99 -23.15 29.98
C HIS A 291 -5.98 -23.80 29.03
N LEU A 292 -5.08 -24.67 29.52
CA LEU A 292 -4.21 -25.49 28.66
C LEU A 292 -5.01 -26.51 27.84
N GLU A 293 -5.94 -27.21 28.48
CA GLU A 293 -6.79 -28.21 27.83
C GLU A 293 -7.71 -27.61 26.78
N ASP A 294 -8.29 -26.43 27.02
CA ASP A 294 -9.23 -25.83 26.09
C ASP A 294 -8.54 -25.34 24.80
N VAL A 295 -7.34 -24.78 24.92
CA VAL A 295 -6.49 -24.46 23.76
C VAL A 295 -5.97 -25.75 23.10
N GLY A 296 -5.64 -26.78 23.89
CA GLY A 296 -5.29 -28.11 23.37
C GLY A 296 -6.41 -28.72 22.52
N ARG A 297 -7.65 -28.67 23.02
CA ARG A 297 -8.88 -29.09 22.31
C ARG A 297 -9.21 -28.20 21.12
N GLU A 298 -8.85 -26.92 21.16
CA GLU A 298 -9.01 -26.00 20.03
C GLU A 298 -8.00 -26.31 18.91
N ILE A 299 -6.73 -26.54 19.26
CA ILE A 299 -5.70 -26.99 18.32
C ILE A 299 -6.07 -28.35 17.75
N GLU A 300 -6.50 -29.29 18.60
CA GLU A 300 -7.02 -30.58 18.16
C GLU A 300 -8.20 -30.38 17.21
N ARG A 301 -9.21 -29.57 17.54
CA ARG A 301 -10.32 -29.27 16.63
C ARG A 301 -9.89 -28.59 15.32
N ARG A 302 -8.83 -27.78 15.28
CA ARG A 302 -8.30 -27.24 14.01
C ARG A 302 -7.55 -28.28 13.19
N VAL A 303 -6.90 -29.24 13.85
CA VAL A 303 -6.07 -30.27 13.21
C VAL A 303 -6.90 -31.50 12.81
N THR A 304 -7.92 -31.85 13.59
CA THR A 304 -8.79 -33.03 13.42
C THR A 304 -10.22 -32.67 13.01
N GLY A 305 -10.67 -31.44 13.24
CA GLY A 305 -12.00 -30.96 12.85
C GLY A 305 -12.03 -30.43 11.42
N ASN A 306 -12.54 -31.27 10.52
CA ASN A 306 -13.23 -31.01 9.24
C ASN A 306 -13.06 -29.68 8.47
N ASP A 307 -11.89 -29.04 8.48
CA ASP A 307 -11.52 -27.96 7.54
C ASP A 307 -11.24 -28.48 6.12
N SER A 308 -11.34 -29.81 5.90
CA SER A 308 -11.23 -30.41 4.58
C SER A 308 -12.27 -29.89 3.61
N ASP A 309 -13.46 -29.51 4.09
CA ASP A 309 -14.54 -29.06 3.21
C ASP A 309 -14.34 -27.61 2.77
N ARG A 310 -13.77 -26.76 3.64
CA ARG A 310 -13.40 -25.38 3.30
C ARG A 310 -12.19 -25.33 2.37
N LEU A 311 -11.20 -26.20 2.58
CA LEU A 311 -10.04 -26.34 1.69
C LEU A 311 -10.40 -27.01 0.37
N LYS A 312 -11.36 -27.95 0.33
CA LYS A 312 -11.91 -28.50 -0.93
C LYS A 312 -12.67 -27.45 -1.73
N ASP A 313 -13.48 -26.61 -1.09
CA ASP A 313 -14.21 -25.55 -1.78
C ASP A 313 -13.29 -24.43 -2.30
N GLN A 314 -12.24 -24.09 -1.54
CA GLN A 314 -11.24 -23.13 -1.99
C GLN A 314 -10.36 -23.73 -3.10
N SER A 315 -9.90 -24.97 -2.97
CA SER A 315 -9.11 -25.65 -4.00
C SER A 315 -9.91 -25.85 -5.29
N LEU A 316 -11.18 -26.26 -5.22
CA LEU A 316 -12.08 -26.34 -6.38
C LEU A 316 -12.27 -24.98 -7.05
N LYS A 317 -12.42 -23.89 -6.28
CA LYS A 317 -12.52 -22.52 -6.84
C LYS A 317 -11.23 -22.04 -7.49
N THR A 318 -10.08 -22.26 -6.84
CA THR A 318 -8.77 -21.89 -7.42
C THR A 318 -8.40 -22.76 -8.61
N GLU A 319 -8.75 -24.04 -8.62
CA GLU A 319 -8.48 -24.97 -9.72
C GLU A 319 -9.38 -24.67 -10.93
N THR A 320 -10.64 -24.28 -10.70
CA THR A 320 -11.54 -23.84 -11.77
C THR A 320 -11.08 -22.52 -12.40
N ALA A 321 -10.55 -21.58 -11.60
CA ALA A 321 -9.97 -20.33 -12.08
C ALA A 321 -8.64 -20.54 -12.82
N ALA A 322 -7.76 -21.41 -12.31
CA ALA A 322 -6.48 -21.74 -12.94
C ALA A 322 -6.68 -22.47 -14.28
N ARG A 323 -7.70 -23.33 -14.39
CA ARG A 323 -8.06 -24.02 -15.64
C ARG A 323 -8.61 -23.07 -16.71
N ALA A 324 -9.28 -21.99 -16.32
CA ALA A 324 -9.81 -20.98 -17.25
C ALA A 324 -8.74 -20.00 -17.77
N GLY A 325 -7.64 -19.80 -17.02
CA GLY A 325 -6.56 -18.87 -17.38
C GLY A 325 -5.29 -19.52 -17.95
N TYR A 326 -5.21 -20.86 -17.98
CA TYR A 326 -4.04 -21.59 -18.48
C TYR A 326 -3.87 -21.37 -20.00
N GLY A 327 -2.69 -20.91 -20.43
CA GLY A 327 -2.41 -20.55 -21.82
C GLY A 327 -2.73 -19.09 -22.20
N SER A 328 -3.18 -18.26 -21.25
CA SER A 328 -3.32 -16.81 -21.45
C SER A 328 -1.96 -16.09 -21.46
N ALA A 329 -1.92 -14.86 -21.98
CA ALA A 329 -0.71 -14.04 -21.99
C ALA A 329 -0.12 -13.83 -20.58
N GLU A 330 -0.99 -13.55 -19.59
CA GLU A 330 -0.60 -13.41 -18.18
C GLU A 330 -0.05 -14.71 -17.57
N HIS A 331 -0.56 -15.87 -17.98
CA HIS A 331 -0.02 -17.16 -17.54
C HIS A 331 1.40 -17.40 -18.07
N HIS A 332 1.66 -17.00 -19.31
CA HIS A 332 2.98 -17.10 -19.92
C HIS A 332 3.99 -16.10 -19.32
N GLU A 333 3.55 -14.91 -18.94
CA GLU A 333 4.37 -13.91 -18.26
C GLU A 333 4.82 -14.40 -16.87
N LYS A 334 3.87 -14.89 -16.05
CA LYS A 334 4.20 -15.50 -14.75
C LYS A 334 5.09 -16.73 -14.87
N PHE A 335 4.93 -17.52 -15.94
CA PHE A 335 5.81 -18.65 -16.23
C PHE A 335 7.23 -18.19 -16.58
N ALA A 336 7.38 -17.10 -17.35
CA ALA A 336 8.69 -16.52 -17.65
C ALA A 336 9.36 -15.95 -16.39
N GLU A 337 8.62 -15.25 -15.53
CA GLU A 337 9.09 -14.76 -14.23
C GLU A 337 9.60 -15.90 -13.33
N SER A 338 8.86 -17.01 -13.24
CA SER A 338 9.29 -18.19 -12.48
C SER A 338 10.59 -18.83 -13.04
N LEU A 339 10.80 -18.77 -14.35
CA LEU A 339 12.03 -19.26 -14.96
C LEU A 339 13.21 -18.30 -14.73
N ALA A 340 12.95 -17.00 -14.67
CA ALA A 340 13.95 -16.00 -14.29
C ALA A 340 14.39 -16.16 -12.83
N ASP A 341 13.43 -16.38 -11.91
CA ASP A 341 13.70 -16.61 -10.48
C ASP A 341 14.50 -17.88 -10.21
N THR A 342 14.40 -18.88 -11.09
CA THR A 342 15.18 -20.12 -11.02
C THR A 342 16.54 -20.01 -11.70
N GLY A 343 16.92 -18.82 -12.20
CA GLY A 343 18.24 -18.50 -12.74
C GLY A 343 18.45 -18.91 -14.20
N ALA A 344 17.38 -19.10 -14.99
CA ALA A 344 17.51 -19.40 -16.40
C ALA A 344 17.95 -18.17 -17.22
N ASN A 345 18.86 -18.37 -18.19
CA ASN A 345 19.23 -17.33 -19.16
C ASN A 345 18.05 -17.01 -20.09
N GLU A 346 17.90 -15.74 -20.47
CA GLU A 346 16.92 -15.20 -21.41
C GLU A 346 16.66 -16.09 -22.65
N THR A 347 17.70 -16.62 -23.30
CA THR A 347 17.53 -17.50 -24.48
C THR A 347 16.82 -18.82 -24.14
N HIS A 348 17.04 -19.35 -22.94
CA HIS A 348 16.32 -20.53 -22.45
C HIS A 348 14.89 -20.20 -22.01
N ILE A 349 14.67 -19.02 -21.43
CA ILE A 349 13.33 -18.54 -21.06
C ILE A 349 12.48 -18.43 -22.33
N GLN A 350 12.99 -17.76 -23.37
CA GLN A 350 12.29 -17.60 -24.65
C GLN A 350 11.98 -18.95 -25.34
N GLY A 351 12.96 -19.87 -25.34
CA GLY A 351 12.76 -21.22 -25.89
C GLY A 351 11.67 -22.01 -25.17
N ARG A 352 11.65 -21.96 -23.83
CA ARG A 352 10.63 -22.64 -23.02
C ARG A 352 9.27 -21.97 -23.08
N LEU A 353 9.23 -20.64 -23.23
CA LEU A 353 8.00 -19.88 -23.42
C LEU A 353 7.34 -20.20 -24.77
N ALA A 354 8.14 -20.34 -25.84
CA ALA A 354 7.65 -20.75 -27.15
C ALA A 354 7.07 -22.18 -27.13
N ALA A 355 7.75 -23.11 -26.44
CA ALA A 355 7.23 -24.47 -26.23
C ALA A 355 5.91 -24.44 -25.43
N ALA A 356 5.86 -23.70 -24.33
CA ALA A 356 4.66 -23.58 -23.49
C ALA A 356 3.46 -22.97 -24.24
N ARG A 357 3.70 -22.02 -25.16
CA ARG A 357 2.65 -21.46 -26.03
C ARG A 357 2.14 -22.48 -27.06
N SER A 358 3.01 -23.37 -27.54
CA SER A 358 2.63 -24.43 -28.49
C SER A 358 1.82 -25.57 -27.83
N GLU A 359 2.03 -25.79 -26.54
CA GLU A 359 1.38 -26.82 -25.73
C GLU A 359 0.24 -26.26 -24.87
N GLY A 360 -0.54 -25.29 -25.37
CA GLY A 360 -1.54 -24.47 -24.63
C GLY A 360 -2.71 -25.21 -23.93
N THR A 361 -2.54 -26.47 -23.57
CA THR A 361 -3.48 -27.29 -22.81
C THR A 361 -2.94 -27.53 -21.39
N HIS A 362 -3.79 -27.34 -20.38
CA HIS A 362 -3.45 -27.58 -18.99
C HIS A 362 -2.99 -29.03 -18.75
N PRO A 363 -1.94 -29.30 -17.93
CA PRO A 363 -1.35 -30.64 -17.75
C PRO A 363 -2.35 -31.72 -17.31
N ASN A 364 -3.42 -31.35 -16.58
CA ASN A 364 -4.51 -32.30 -16.24
C ASN A 364 -5.27 -32.84 -17.47
N ALA A 365 -5.24 -32.18 -18.63
CA ALA A 365 -5.85 -32.72 -19.85
C ALA A 365 -5.11 -33.97 -20.38
N ALA A 366 -3.80 -34.07 -20.12
CA ALA A 366 -3.02 -35.27 -20.44
C ALA A 366 -3.35 -36.46 -19.52
N VAL A 367 -3.92 -36.19 -18.33
CA VAL A 367 -4.34 -37.21 -17.36
C VAL A 367 -5.77 -37.69 -17.64
N THR A 368 -6.59 -36.90 -18.34
CA THR A 368 -7.92 -37.30 -18.80
C THR A 368 -7.87 -37.94 -20.18
N VAL A 369 -7.18 -39.08 -20.32
CA VAL A 369 -7.39 -39.96 -21.49
C VAL A 369 -8.76 -40.62 -21.36
N GLU A 370 -9.60 -40.39 -22.36
CA GLU A 370 -11.00 -40.81 -22.44
C GLU A 370 -11.20 -42.32 -22.29
N LYS A 371 -12.27 -42.68 -21.56
CA LYS A 371 -12.94 -43.97 -21.62
C LYS A 371 -13.23 -44.35 -23.07
N ALA A 372 -12.65 -45.48 -23.50
CA ALA A 372 -13.00 -46.14 -24.74
C ALA A 372 -14.53 -46.29 -24.88
N ALA A 373 -15.05 -45.83 -26.01
CA ALA A 373 -16.46 -45.89 -26.38
C ALA A 373 -16.98 -47.34 -26.35
N LYS A 374 -18.05 -47.55 -25.58
CA LYS A 374 -18.75 -48.82 -25.44
C LYS A 374 -19.51 -49.11 -26.75
N ALA A 375 -18.96 -50.01 -27.57
CA ALA A 375 -19.58 -50.46 -28.80
C ALA A 375 -20.95 -51.11 -28.52
N ARG A 376 -21.92 -50.69 -29.32
CA ARG A 376 -23.35 -51.00 -29.30
C ARG A 376 -23.60 -52.48 -29.63
N ARG A 377 -24.35 -53.17 -28.76
CA ARG A 377 -24.88 -54.53 -28.98
C ARG A 377 -25.78 -54.54 -30.24
N THR A 378 -25.45 -55.35 -31.23
CA THR A 378 -26.39 -55.86 -32.23
C THR A 378 -26.57 -57.37 -32.05
N ARG A 379 -27.74 -57.84 -32.46
CA ARG A 379 -28.36 -59.13 -32.12
C ARG A 379 -28.24 -60.07 -33.33
N GLY A 380 -27.89 -61.32 -33.09
CA GLY A 380 -28.24 -62.48 -33.93
C GLY A 380 -27.21 -62.88 -35.00
N GLY A 381 -26.88 -64.17 -35.06
CA GLY A 381 -26.20 -64.76 -36.21
C GLY A 381 -25.36 -65.99 -35.89
N ALA A 382 -25.94 -67.16 -36.11
CA ALA A 382 -25.41 -68.49 -35.87
C ALA A 382 -24.10 -68.85 -36.60
N ALA A 383 -23.32 -69.67 -35.88
CA ALA A 383 -22.75 -70.94 -36.31
C ALA A 383 -21.49 -71.03 -37.19
N ALA A 384 -20.74 -72.07 -36.79
CA ALA A 384 -19.95 -72.99 -37.60
C ALA A 384 -18.58 -72.51 -38.08
N GLY A 385 -17.58 -72.83 -37.26
CA GLY A 385 -16.89 -74.09 -37.51
C GLY A 385 -15.56 -73.99 -38.23
N ALA A 386 -14.55 -74.58 -37.58
CA ALA A 386 -13.43 -75.31 -38.18
C ALA A 386 -12.44 -74.49 -39.03
N GLU A 387 -11.14 -74.75 -39.02
CA GLU A 387 -10.28 -75.60 -38.22
C GLU A 387 -8.85 -75.12 -38.54
N ARG A 388 -7.97 -75.31 -37.56
CA ARG A 388 -6.59 -75.79 -37.71
C ARG A 388 -5.64 -75.09 -38.69
N SER A 389 -4.60 -74.55 -38.03
CA SER A 389 -3.19 -74.84 -38.27
C SER A 389 -2.58 -74.19 -39.52
N ARG A 390 -1.31 -73.86 -39.61
CA ARG A 390 -0.15 -73.68 -38.73
C ARG A 390 0.85 -73.00 -39.67
N SER A 391 1.81 -72.25 -39.12
CA SER A 391 2.93 -71.58 -39.81
C SER A 391 2.48 -70.42 -40.72
N GLY A 392 2.92 -69.17 -40.52
CA GLY A 392 4.31 -68.72 -40.39
C GLY A 392 4.96 -68.65 -41.79
N PRO A 393 5.92 -67.75 -42.10
CA PRO A 393 6.45 -66.60 -41.37
C PRO A 393 6.39 -65.27 -42.17
N SER A 394 6.62 -64.17 -41.44
CA SER A 394 7.33 -62.95 -41.85
C SER A 394 7.21 -62.45 -43.31
N ARG A 395 6.54 -61.30 -43.47
CA ARG A 395 7.21 -60.01 -43.69
C ARG A 395 6.25 -58.85 -43.49
#